data_AF-A0A4D4JK68-F1
#
_entry.id   AF-A0A4D4JK68-F1
#
_cell.length_a   1.000
_cell.length_b   1.000
_cell.length_c   1.000
_cell.angle_alpha   90.00
_cell.angle_beta   90.00
_cell.angle_gamma   90.00
#
_symmetry.space_group_name_H-M   'P 1'
#
loop_
_entity.id
_entity.type
_entity.pdbx_description
1 polymer ?
#
loop_
_entity_poly.entity_id
_entity_poly.type
_entity_poly.pdbx_seq_one_letter_code
_entity_poly.pdbx_strand_id
1 'polypeptide(L)'
;MTPAASQALGFGGRLDPSILLACTDIEEEVVVGELRPDLLAATAAGVTVAIEVAYASFCGADKCLAYEQLKLPALEIDLRAFTSTAFDVAKVKHAILEDVAGKAWLWPENIEAEQPVDASAENTPTQRFLPEEIVTIRGRWISVKELPSGDIAIKAVRYDPDVVSVVRTVARAHFGRYREAYHNWVIPSFRAQAARLQLRAIASAG
;
A
#
# COMPACT_ATOMS: atom_id res chain seq x y z
N MET A 1 -21.75 26.54 15.56
CA MET A 1 -20.30 26.72 15.84
C MET A 1 -19.54 26.62 14.53
N THR A 2 -18.40 27.29 14.49
CA THR A 2 -17.61 27.67 13.33
C THR A 2 -17.04 26.48 12.52
N PRO A 3 -16.78 26.67 11.22
CA PRO A 3 -16.49 25.63 10.23
C PRO A 3 -14.99 25.45 9.88
N ALA A 4 -14.03 25.91 10.68
CA ALA A 4 -12.76 26.40 10.10
C ALA A 4 -11.48 25.56 10.28
N ALA A 5 -11.47 24.40 10.95
CA ALA A 5 -10.22 23.60 11.06
C ALA A 5 -10.30 22.21 10.43
N SER A 6 -11.50 21.72 10.13
CA SER A 6 -11.73 20.48 9.37
C SER A 6 -11.54 20.66 7.86
N GLN A 7 -11.33 21.90 7.39
CA GLN A 7 -11.31 22.30 5.98
C GLN A 7 -9.90 22.60 5.44
N ALA A 8 -8.84 22.60 6.25
CA ALA A 8 -7.53 23.07 5.80
C ALA A 8 -6.61 22.00 5.18
N LEU A 9 -6.90 20.70 5.32
CA LEU A 9 -6.02 19.64 4.77
C LEU A 9 -6.73 18.40 4.17
N GLY A 10 -8.05 18.42 3.96
CA GLY A 10 -8.70 17.46 3.06
C GLY A 10 -8.74 15.98 3.47
N PHE A 11 -8.43 15.64 4.73
CA PHE A 11 -8.48 14.25 5.22
C PHE A 11 -9.52 14.10 6.33
N GLY A 12 -10.74 13.72 5.96
CA GLY A 12 -11.77 13.29 6.88
C GLY A 12 -11.93 11.78 6.85
N GLY A 13 -11.41 11.09 7.87
CA GLY A 13 -11.89 9.78 8.32
C GLY A 13 -11.58 8.56 7.44
N ARG A 14 -10.62 7.74 7.91
CA ARG A 14 -10.58 6.28 7.71
C ARG A 14 -10.50 5.82 6.25
N LEU A 15 -9.32 5.95 5.65
CA LEU A 15 -8.97 5.12 4.49
C LEU A 15 -8.36 3.83 4.99
N ASP A 16 -9.21 2.82 5.16
CA ASP A 16 -8.78 1.42 5.16
C ASP A 16 -7.92 1.14 3.92
N PRO A 17 -7.07 0.10 3.91
CA PRO A 17 -6.33 -0.39 2.72
C PRO A 17 -7.29 -0.95 1.66
N SER A 18 -8.27 -0.14 1.25
CA SER A 18 -9.47 -0.56 0.58
C SER A 18 -9.15 -0.91 -0.86
N ILE A 19 -9.56 -2.12 -1.25
CA ILE A 19 -9.55 -2.60 -2.61
C ILE A 19 -10.58 -1.85 -3.49
N LEU A 20 -11.47 -1.10 -2.85
CA LEU A 20 -12.36 -0.12 -3.48
C LEU A 20 -11.63 1.22 -3.58
N LEU A 21 -11.18 1.55 -4.78
CA LEU A 21 -10.39 2.74 -5.06
C LEU A 21 -11.31 3.94 -5.32
N ALA A 22 -11.05 5.03 -4.59
CA ALA A 22 -11.61 6.34 -4.93
C ALA A 22 -10.67 7.04 -5.91
N CYS A 23 -10.94 6.89 -7.22
CA CYS A 23 -10.13 7.45 -8.29
C CYS A 23 -10.53 8.89 -8.58
N THR A 24 -9.55 9.78 -8.71
CA THR A 24 -9.73 11.19 -9.13
C THR A 24 -9.49 11.37 -10.62
N ASP A 25 -8.67 10.51 -11.20
CA ASP A 25 -8.35 10.51 -12.62
C ASP A 25 -8.12 9.08 -13.09
N ILE A 26 -8.48 8.79 -14.34
CA ILE A 26 -8.35 7.47 -14.95
C ILE A 26 -7.95 7.66 -16.42
N GLU A 27 -6.84 7.04 -16.79
CA GLU A 27 -6.36 6.99 -18.17
C GLU A 27 -6.40 5.55 -18.67
N GLU A 28 -6.81 5.35 -19.93
CA GLU A 28 -6.94 4.02 -20.55
C GLU A 28 -5.68 3.66 -21.34
N GLU A 29 -5.22 2.41 -21.24
CA GLU A 29 -4.19 1.82 -22.13
C GLU A 29 -2.87 2.62 -22.18
N VAL A 30 -2.50 3.25 -21.06
CA VAL A 30 -1.29 4.07 -20.93
C VAL A 30 -0.06 3.18 -20.86
N VAL A 31 1.01 3.59 -21.53
CA VAL A 31 2.31 2.90 -21.44
C VAL A 31 3.08 3.41 -20.23
N VAL A 32 3.38 2.51 -19.29
CA VAL A 32 4.18 2.79 -18.09
C VAL A 32 5.40 1.86 -18.07
N GLY A 33 6.55 2.39 -18.46
CA GLY A 33 7.73 1.56 -18.73
C GLY A 33 7.45 0.62 -19.90
N GLU A 34 7.59 -0.69 -19.67
CA GLU A 34 7.29 -1.75 -20.65
C GLU A 34 5.86 -2.31 -20.50
N LEU A 35 5.09 -1.80 -19.54
CA LEU A 35 3.72 -2.26 -19.27
C LEU A 35 2.69 -1.35 -19.93
N ARG A 36 1.55 -1.97 -20.24
CA ARG A 36 0.32 -1.29 -20.61
C ARG A 36 -0.81 -1.89 -19.77
N PRO A 37 -1.12 -1.30 -18.60
CA PRO A 37 -2.34 -1.63 -17.87
C PRO A 37 -3.57 -1.22 -18.68
N ASP A 38 -4.68 -1.90 -18.46
CA ASP A 38 -5.96 -1.51 -19.06
C ASP A 38 -6.37 -0.11 -18.60
N LEU A 39 -6.20 0.17 -17.30
CA LEU A 39 -6.39 1.51 -16.73
C LEU A 39 -5.23 1.91 -15.82
N LEU A 40 -4.87 3.18 -15.86
CA LEU A 40 -4.00 3.82 -14.88
C LEU A 40 -4.81 4.85 -14.10
N ALA A 41 -5.02 4.60 -12.82
CA ALA A 41 -5.85 5.44 -11.98
C ALA A 41 -5.00 6.25 -10.99
N ALA A 42 -5.22 7.56 -10.95
CA ALA A 42 -4.80 8.37 -9.81
C ALA A 42 -5.87 8.29 -8.74
N THR A 43 -5.49 7.91 -7.52
CA THR A 43 -6.40 7.89 -6.38
C THR A 43 -6.46 9.26 -5.71
N ALA A 44 -7.56 9.54 -5.00
CA ALA A 44 -7.69 10.75 -4.15
C ALA A 44 -6.58 10.86 -3.09
N ALA A 45 -5.90 9.77 -2.77
CA ALA A 45 -4.75 9.72 -1.88
C ALA A 45 -3.41 10.07 -2.56
N GLY A 46 -3.42 10.45 -3.84
CA GLY A 46 -2.23 10.79 -4.62
C GLY A 46 -1.37 9.58 -5.01
N VAL A 47 -1.92 8.37 -4.94
CA VAL A 47 -1.26 7.14 -5.37
C VAL A 47 -1.74 6.76 -6.76
N THR A 48 -0.81 6.48 -7.67
CA THR A 48 -1.11 5.89 -8.98
C THR A 48 -1.23 4.38 -8.84
N VAL A 49 -2.29 3.81 -9.39
CA VAL A 49 -2.61 2.39 -9.35
C VAL A 49 -2.90 1.91 -10.76
N ALA A 50 -2.20 0.87 -11.21
CA ALA A 50 -2.57 0.11 -12.40
C ALA A 50 -3.79 -0.76 -12.10
N ILE A 51 -4.75 -0.82 -13.03
CA ILE A 51 -5.91 -1.69 -12.93
C ILE A 51 -5.98 -2.56 -14.19
N GLU A 52 -6.14 -3.86 -13.97
CA GLU A 52 -6.24 -4.90 -14.99
C GLU A 52 -7.65 -5.50 -14.93
N VAL A 53 -8.31 -5.63 -16.07
CA VAL A 53 -9.65 -6.18 -16.20
C VAL A 53 -9.55 -7.59 -16.76
N ALA A 54 -9.64 -8.58 -15.88
CA ALA A 54 -9.65 -9.98 -16.26
C ALA A 54 -11.05 -10.38 -16.76
N TYR A 55 -11.31 -10.18 -18.06
CA TYR A 55 -12.52 -10.66 -18.73
C TYR A 55 -12.32 -11.99 -19.47
N ALA A 56 -11.18 -12.16 -20.15
CA ALA A 56 -10.86 -13.37 -20.92
C ALA A 56 -9.70 -14.17 -20.30
N SER A 57 -8.74 -13.48 -19.68
CA SER A 57 -7.57 -14.06 -19.05
C SER A 57 -7.12 -13.20 -17.88
N PHE A 58 -6.49 -13.84 -16.90
CA PHE A 58 -5.78 -13.16 -15.82
C PHE A 58 -4.39 -12.70 -16.24
N CYS A 59 -3.84 -11.76 -15.49
CA CYS A 59 -2.46 -11.34 -15.60
C CYS A 59 -1.51 -12.52 -15.37
N GLY A 60 -0.56 -12.68 -16.29
CA GLY A 60 0.50 -13.67 -16.16
C GLY A 60 1.56 -13.25 -15.14
N ALA A 61 2.31 -14.23 -14.63
CA ALA A 61 3.38 -14.02 -13.66
C ALA A 61 4.42 -12.97 -14.10
N ASP A 62 4.75 -12.92 -15.39
CA ASP A 62 5.68 -11.94 -15.96
C ASP A 62 5.18 -10.50 -15.78
N LYS A 63 3.88 -10.26 -15.94
CA LYS A 63 3.25 -8.93 -15.78
C LYS A 63 3.22 -8.53 -14.30
N CYS A 64 2.92 -9.48 -13.41
CA CYS A 64 2.95 -9.26 -11.96
C CYS A 64 4.36 -8.89 -11.47
N LEU A 65 5.39 -9.61 -11.94
CA LEU A 65 6.79 -9.30 -11.64
C LEU A 65 7.20 -7.93 -12.16
N ALA A 66 6.74 -7.54 -13.36
CA ALA A 66 7.01 -6.21 -13.90
C ALA A 66 6.37 -5.10 -13.04
N TYR A 67 5.14 -5.29 -12.54
CA TYR A 67 4.51 -4.34 -11.61
C TYR A 67 5.29 -4.19 -10.31
N GLU A 68 5.79 -5.30 -9.76
CA GLU A 68 6.66 -5.28 -8.59
C GLU A 68 7.98 -4.52 -8.83
N GLN A 69 8.61 -4.75 -9.99
CA GLN A 69 9.88 -4.10 -10.35
C GLN A 69 9.70 -2.59 -10.52
N LEU A 70 8.59 -2.17 -11.13
CA LEU A 70 8.23 -0.76 -11.29
C LEU A 70 7.74 -0.10 -9.99
N LYS A 71 7.53 -0.89 -8.92
CA LYS A 71 6.92 -0.43 -7.67
C LYS A 71 5.57 0.26 -7.91
N LEU A 72 4.82 -0.22 -8.90
CA LEU A 72 3.53 0.29 -9.29
C LEU A 72 2.43 -0.62 -8.72
N PRO A 73 1.61 -0.15 -7.77
CA PRO A 73 0.47 -0.90 -7.27
C PRO A 73 -0.43 -1.32 -8.42
N ALA A 74 -0.78 -2.60 -8.46
CA ALA A 74 -1.57 -3.19 -9.53
C ALA A 74 -2.73 -4.00 -8.95
N LEU A 75 -3.94 -3.63 -9.35
CA LEU A 75 -5.19 -4.26 -8.96
C LEU A 75 -5.76 -5.02 -10.16
N GLU A 76 -6.15 -6.27 -9.95
CA GLU A 76 -6.90 -7.04 -10.93
C GLU A 76 -8.37 -7.12 -10.54
N ILE A 77 -9.26 -6.95 -11.52
CA ILE A 77 -10.71 -7.09 -11.40
C ILE A 77 -11.18 -8.24 -12.29
N ASP A 78 -11.61 -9.34 -11.69
CA ASP A 78 -12.24 -10.49 -12.35
C ASP A 78 -13.68 -10.18 -12.74
N LEU A 79 -13.92 -10.06 -14.04
CA LEU A 79 -15.24 -9.85 -14.63
C LEU A 79 -15.70 -11.05 -15.49
N ARG A 80 -15.04 -12.20 -15.41
CA ARG A 80 -15.36 -13.38 -16.25
C ARG A 80 -16.80 -13.88 -16.07
N ALA A 81 -17.41 -13.61 -14.92
CA ALA A 81 -18.80 -13.97 -14.65
C ALA A 81 -19.82 -13.18 -15.51
N PHE A 82 -19.42 -12.04 -16.09
CA PHE A 82 -20.30 -11.15 -16.85
C PHE A 82 -20.19 -11.40 -18.35
N THR A 83 -20.76 -12.51 -18.83
CA THR A 83 -20.73 -12.85 -20.27
C THR A 83 -21.57 -11.88 -21.10
N SER A 84 -21.30 -11.80 -22.41
CA SER A 84 -22.06 -10.96 -23.36
C SER A 84 -23.57 -11.27 -23.39
N THR A 85 -23.98 -12.49 -23.06
CA THR A 85 -25.39 -12.91 -22.99
C THR A 85 -26.06 -12.64 -21.64
N ALA A 86 -25.28 -12.32 -20.60
CA ALA A 86 -25.73 -12.02 -19.24
C ALA A 86 -25.25 -10.64 -18.77
N PHE A 87 -24.87 -9.75 -19.71
CA PHE A 87 -24.29 -8.45 -19.41
C PHE A 87 -25.36 -7.48 -18.93
N ASP A 88 -25.43 -7.32 -17.61
CA ASP A 88 -26.26 -6.33 -16.94
C ASP A 88 -25.37 -5.19 -16.44
N VAL A 89 -25.48 -4.03 -17.09
CA VAL A 89 -24.69 -2.82 -16.78
C VAL A 89 -24.78 -2.45 -15.31
N ALA A 90 -25.95 -2.60 -14.67
CA ALA A 90 -26.12 -2.24 -13.27
C ALA A 90 -25.33 -3.19 -12.36
N LYS A 91 -25.33 -4.49 -12.67
CA LYS A 91 -24.58 -5.50 -11.91
C LYS A 91 -23.08 -5.37 -12.11
N VAL A 92 -22.63 -5.10 -13.33
CA VAL A 92 -21.20 -4.88 -13.63
C VAL A 92 -20.71 -3.62 -12.90
N LYS A 93 -21.49 -2.53 -12.96
CA LYS A 93 -21.15 -1.29 -12.24
C LYS A 93 -21.03 -1.51 -10.74
N HIS A 94 -22.00 -2.22 -10.15
CA HIS A 94 -21.95 -2.57 -8.72
C HIS A 94 -20.73 -3.44 -8.40
N ALA A 95 -20.46 -4.46 -9.21
CA ALA A 95 -19.30 -5.33 -9.02
C ALA A 95 -17.98 -4.55 -9.12
N ILE A 96 -17.83 -3.58 -10.02
CA ILE A 96 -16.60 -2.78 -10.17
C ILE A 96 -16.44 -1.77 -9.03
N LEU A 97 -17.50 -1.02 -8.69
CA LEU A 97 -17.39 0.16 -7.83
C LEU A 97 -17.64 -0.12 -6.35
N GLU A 98 -18.42 -1.14 -6.03
CA GLU A 98 -18.99 -1.34 -4.68
C GLU A 98 -18.59 -2.70 -4.08
N ASP A 99 -18.37 -3.72 -4.91
CA ASP A 99 -18.01 -5.05 -4.43
C ASP A 99 -16.49 -5.25 -4.32
N VAL A 100 -16.06 -5.91 -3.25
CA VAL A 100 -14.68 -6.35 -3.06
C VAL A 100 -14.43 -7.72 -3.70
N ALA A 101 -15.49 -8.52 -3.89
CA ALA A 101 -15.40 -9.81 -4.54
C ALA A 101 -14.94 -9.65 -5.99
N GLY A 102 -14.04 -10.55 -6.41
CA GLY A 102 -13.42 -10.48 -7.73
C GLY A 102 -12.35 -9.40 -7.87
N LYS A 103 -11.89 -8.78 -6.79
CA LYS A 103 -10.72 -7.89 -6.83
C LYS A 103 -9.54 -8.50 -6.09
N ALA A 104 -8.35 -8.38 -6.65
CA ALA A 104 -7.13 -8.83 -6.00
C ALA A 104 -5.95 -7.91 -6.33
N TRP A 105 -5.11 -7.64 -5.34
CA TRP A 105 -3.85 -6.95 -5.60
C TRP A 105 -2.86 -7.92 -6.25
N LEU A 106 -2.46 -7.62 -7.48
CA LEU A 106 -1.32 -8.28 -8.14
C LEU A 106 -0.01 -7.85 -7.49
N TRP A 107 0.09 -6.56 -7.14
CA TRP A 107 1.16 -6.03 -6.33
C TRP A 107 0.69 -4.79 -5.54
N PRO A 108 1.05 -4.65 -4.25
CA PRO A 108 1.72 -5.66 -3.44
C PRO A 108 0.78 -6.85 -3.22
N GLU A 109 1.33 -8.06 -3.27
CA GLU A 109 0.58 -9.29 -3.03
C GLU A 109 -0.18 -9.19 -1.70
N ASN A 110 -1.50 -9.35 -1.74
CA ASN A 110 -2.34 -9.39 -0.55
C ASN A 110 -2.16 -10.76 0.12
N ILE A 111 -1.19 -10.89 1.02
CA ILE A 111 -1.05 -12.09 1.85
C ILE A 111 -2.00 -11.97 3.05
N GLU A 112 -3.31 -12.03 2.80
CA GLU A 112 -4.27 -12.49 3.80
C GLU A 112 -4.56 -13.97 3.53
N ALA A 113 -3.58 -14.80 3.87
CA ALA A 113 -3.66 -16.21 4.29
C ALA A 113 -2.43 -16.97 3.78
N GLU A 114 -1.38 -17.09 4.59
CA GLU A 114 -0.64 -18.34 4.69
C GLU A 114 0.14 -18.40 6.02
N GLN A 115 -0.02 -19.55 6.68
CA GLN A 115 0.66 -20.01 7.88
C GLN A 115 2.18 -20.15 7.64
N PRO A 116 3.01 -20.26 8.71
CA PRO A 116 4.45 -20.11 8.59
C PRO A 116 5.06 -21.24 7.78
N VAL A 117 5.71 -20.90 6.67
CA VAL A 117 6.69 -21.79 6.04
C VAL A 117 8.08 -21.37 6.50
N ASP A 118 8.67 -22.29 7.26
CA ASP A 118 10.07 -22.31 7.63
C ASP A 118 10.94 -22.30 6.36
N ALA A 119 11.92 -21.40 6.30
CA ALA A 119 13.11 -21.59 5.49
C ALA A 119 14.22 -20.65 5.97
N SER A 120 15.04 -21.19 6.87
CA SER A 120 16.39 -20.74 7.16
C SER A 120 17.21 -20.56 5.88
N ALA A 121 17.86 -19.41 5.71
CA ALA A 121 19.18 -19.33 5.10
C ALA A 121 19.86 -18.00 5.42
N GLU A 122 21.00 -18.13 6.09
CA GLU A 122 21.95 -17.09 6.47
C GLU A 122 22.65 -16.48 5.24
N ASN A 123 22.88 -15.17 5.23
CA ASN A 123 24.23 -14.59 5.41
C ASN A 123 24.30 -13.12 4.98
N THR A 124 24.94 -12.33 5.84
CA THR A 124 25.31 -10.92 5.65
C THR A 124 26.41 -10.80 4.60
N PRO A 125 26.45 -9.71 3.80
CA PRO A 125 27.53 -8.75 4.02
C PRO A 125 27.12 -7.28 3.92
N THR A 126 27.64 -6.49 4.87
CA THR A 126 27.93 -5.04 4.84
C THR A 126 27.37 -4.21 3.68
N GLN A 127 26.33 -3.40 3.93
CA GLN A 127 25.92 -2.33 3.01
C GLN A 127 25.60 -1.02 3.77
N ARG A 128 26.08 0.07 3.18
CA ARG A 128 26.05 1.47 3.65
C ARG A 128 24.72 1.82 4.31
N PHE A 129 24.77 2.26 5.56
CA PHE A 129 23.60 2.77 6.27
C PHE A 129 23.11 4.05 5.56
N LEU A 130 21.97 3.94 4.87
CA LEU A 130 21.15 5.09 4.47
C LEU A 130 20.66 5.82 5.74
N PRO A 131 20.40 7.14 5.67
CA PRO A 131 20.20 7.99 6.85
C PRO A 131 19.04 7.48 7.72
N GLU A 132 19.36 7.20 8.98
CA GLU A 132 18.39 6.85 10.02
C GLU A 132 17.75 8.15 10.53
N GLU A 133 16.46 8.33 10.25
CA GLU A 133 15.67 9.45 10.77
C GLU A 133 15.07 9.06 12.13
N ILE A 134 15.36 9.86 13.16
CA ILE A 134 14.74 9.69 14.48
C ILE A 134 13.54 10.63 14.58
N VAL A 135 12.35 10.04 14.65
CA VAL A 135 11.10 10.78 14.89
C VAL A 135 10.77 10.71 16.37
N THR A 136 10.53 11.87 16.99
CA THR A 136 10.15 11.93 18.42
C THR A 136 8.63 12.04 18.55
N ILE A 137 7.98 11.02 19.11
CA ILE A 137 6.56 11.03 19.43
C ILE A 137 6.40 11.11 20.95
N ARG A 138 5.84 12.20 21.47
CA ARG A 138 5.58 12.41 22.91
C ARG A 138 6.82 12.15 23.80
N GLY A 139 7.97 12.69 23.37
CA GLY A 139 9.25 12.51 24.08
C GLY A 139 9.93 11.15 23.90
N ARG A 140 9.42 10.28 23.00
CA ARG A 140 9.95 8.93 22.77
C ARG A 140 10.38 8.76 21.32
N TRP A 141 11.38 7.93 21.08
CA TRP A 141 12.04 7.85 19.77
C TRP A 141 11.57 6.67 18.93
N ILE A 142 11.27 6.95 17.67
CA ILE A 142 11.05 5.99 16.60
C ILE A 142 12.21 6.14 15.61
N SER A 143 12.82 5.02 15.26
CA SER A 143 13.80 4.94 14.19
C SER A 143 13.07 4.62 12.89
N VAL A 144 13.29 5.45 11.88
CA VAL A 144 12.83 5.26 10.50
C VAL A 144 14.07 5.14 9.62
N LYS A 145 14.30 3.97 9.06
CA LYS A 145 15.45 3.68 8.22
C LYS A 145 15.00 3.32 6.81
N GLU A 146 15.56 3.98 5.81
CA GLU A 146 15.37 3.59 4.41
C GLU A 146 16.23 2.36 4.09
N LEU A 147 15.63 1.39 3.42
CA LEU A 147 16.31 0.19 2.92
C LEU A 147 16.78 0.43 1.48
N PRO A 148 17.78 -0.31 0.98
CA PRO A 148 18.23 -0.20 -0.42
C PRO A 148 17.12 -0.42 -1.46
N SER A 149 16.01 -1.10 -1.09
CA SER A 149 14.82 -1.27 -1.92
C SER A 149 13.94 -0.02 -2.06
N GLY A 150 14.21 1.04 -1.27
CA GLY A 150 13.35 2.21 -1.12
C GLY A 150 12.24 2.04 -0.08
N ASP A 151 12.08 0.85 0.48
CA ASP A 151 11.17 0.60 1.61
C ASP A 151 11.66 1.30 2.87
N ILE A 152 10.77 1.52 3.83
CA ILE A 152 11.17 2.04 5.15
C ILE A 152 10.95 1.01 6.25
N ALA A 153 11.97 0.81 7.06
CA ALA A 153 11.90 0.06 8.30
C ALA A 153 11.63 1.02 9.45
N ILE A 154 10.53 0.83 10.18
CA ILE A 154 10.18 1.60 11.35
C ILE A 154 10.21 0.74 12.61
N LYS A 155 10.83 1.25 13.68
CA LYS A 155 10.84 0.57 14.99
C LYS A 155 10.88 1.57 16.13
N ALA A 156 10.33 1.18 17.27
CA ALA A 156 10.56 1.92 18.52
C ALA A 156 12.03 1.73 18.95
N VAL A 157 12.71 2.82 19.29
CA VAL A 157 14.12 2.76 19.74
C VAL A 157 14.24 2.10 21.11
N ARG A 158 13.23 2.27 21.97
CA ARG A 158 13.03 1.50 23.20
C ARG A 158 11.63 0.96 23.24
N TYR A 159 11.45 -0.21 23.86
CA TYR A 159 10.13 -0.78 24.07
C TYR A 159 9.31 0.16 24.96
N ASP A 160 8.29 0.76 24.36
CA ASP A 160 7.26 1.53 25.04
C ASP A 160 5.91 1.16 24.40
N PRO A 161 4.93 0.67 25.17
CA PRO A 161 3.65 0.19 24.63
C PRO A 161 2.90 1.24 23.79
N ASP A 162 2.98 2.53 24.17
CA ASP A 162 2.31 3.60 23.45
C ASP A 162 2.96 3.81 22.07
N VAL A 163 4.28 3.80 22.02
CA VAL A 163 5.04 3.99 20.78
C VAL A 163 4.92 2.77 19.88
N VAL A 164 5.00 1.56 20.44
CA VAL A 164 4.81 0.31 19.70
C VAL A 164 3.41 0.25 19.08
N SER A 165 2.40 0.73 19.81
CA SER A 165 1.03 0.85 19.29
C SER A 165 0.94 1.83 18.12
N VAL A 166 1.56 3.01 18.24
CA VAL A 166 1.63 4.01 17.15
C VAL A 166 2.34 3.44 15.93
N VAL A 167 3.54 2.87 16.11
CA VAL A 167 4.34 2.26 15.05
C VAL A 167 3.55 1.16 14.33
N ARG A 168 2.89 0.27 15.09
CA ARG A 168 2.03 -0.79 14.54
C ARG A 168 0.85 -0.22 13.76
N THR A 169 0.20 0.80 14.29
CA THR A 169 -0.98 1.43 13.65
C THR A 169 -0.61 2.06 12.33
N VAL A 170 0.47 2.86 12.30
CA VAL A 170 0.97 3.48 11.08
C VAL A 170 1.45 2.42 10.09
N ALA A 171 2.22 1.42 10.55
CA ALA A 171 2.68 0.35 9.68
C ALA A 171 1.51 -0.34 8.97
N ARG A 172 0.49 -0.77 9.72
CA ARG A 172 -0.69 -1.44 9.13
C ARG A 172 -1.45 -0.56 8.14
N ALA A 173 -1.61 0.74 8.43
CA ALA A 173 -2.25 1.69 7.52
C ALA A 173 -1.49 1.90 6.19
N HIS A 174 -0.23 1.47 6.14
CA HIS A 174 0.66 1.64 5.01
C HIS A 174 1.20 0.31 4.47
N PHE A 175 0.46 -0.80 4.64
CA PHE A 175 0.84 -2.14 4.15
C PHE A 175 2.17 -2.66 4.75
N GLY A 176 2.54 -2.13 5.92
CA GLY A 176 3.74 -2.50 6.63
C GLY A 176 3.65 -3.92 7.18
N ARG A 177 4.74 -4.68 7.05
CA ARG A 177 4.87 -6.05 7.55
C ARG A 177 5.83 -6.10 8.72
N TYR A 178 5.45 -6.81 9.77
CA TYR A 178 6.35 -7.03 10.91
C TYR A 178 7.44 -8.04 10.54
N ARG A 179 8.70 -7.72 10.85
CA ARG A 179 9.83 -8.64 10.74
C ARG A 179 10.31 -8.97 12.14
N GLU A 180 10.02 -10.19 12.59
CA GLU A 180 10.36 -10.65 13.93
C GLU A 180 11.87 -10.64 14.18
N ALA A 181 12.66 -11.11 13.20
CA ALA A 181 14.13 -11.14 13.28
C ALA A 181 14.78 -9.79 13.59
N TYR A 182 14.14 -8.67 13.24
CA TYR A 182 14.67 -7.32 13.43
C TYR A 182 13.80 -6.45 14.34
N HIS A 183 12.71 -7.01 14.87
CA HIS A 183 11.67 -6.33 15.63
C HIS A 183 11.24 -4.97 15.04
N ASN A 184 11.08 -4.92 13.72
CA ASN A 184 10.69 -3.71 13.00
C ASN A 184 9.48 -3.97 12.10
N TRP A 185 8.88 -2.89 11.60
CA TRP A 185 7.87 -2.94 10.57
C TRP A 185 8.47 -2.41 9.27
N VAL A 186 8.35 -3.15 8.18
CA VAL A 186 8.83 -2.74 6.86
C VAL A 186 7.64 -2.31 6.02
N ILE A 187 7.62 -1.05 5.62
CA ILE A 187 6.58 -0.41 4.80
C ILE A 187 7.11 -0.29 3.37
N PRO A 188 6.33 -0.74 2.35
CA PRO A 188 6.72 -0.64 0.95
C PRO A 188 7.04 0.80 0.50
N SER A 189 8.00 0.95 -0.40
CA SER A 189 8.48 2.24 -0.91
C SER A 189 7.36 3.17 -1.40
N PHE A 190 6.35 2.65 -2.10
CA PHE A 190 5.21 3.42 -2.62
C PHE A 190 4.33 4.05 -1.52
N ARG A 191 4.43 3.56 -0.27
CA ARG A 191 3.76 4.14 0.91
C ARG A 191 4.73 4.79 1.89
N ALA A 192 6.03 4.73 1.65
CA ALA A 192 7.06 5.25 2.56
C ALA A 192 6.87 6.73 2.85
N GLN A 193 6.60 7.55 1.82
CA GLN A 193 6.41 8.99 2.01
C GLN A 193 5.13 9.31 2.79
N ALA A 194 4.02 8.63 2.49
CA ALA A 194 2.76 8.80 3.23
C ALA A 194 2.92 8.40 4.71
N ALA A 195 3.61 7.29 4.98
CA ALA A 195 3.91 6.84 6.34
C ALA A 195 4.81 7.82 7.11
N ARG A 196 5.84 8.38 6.46
CA ARG A 196 6.70 9.43 7.04
C ARG A 196 5.90 10.68 7.41
N LEU A 197 5.02 11.14 6.53
CA LEU A 197 4.15 12.28 6.79
C LEU A 197 3.21 12.03 7.97
N GLN A 198 2.61 10.84 8.06
CA GLN A 198 1.76 10.49 9.19
C GLN A 198 2.55 10.44 10.51
N LEU A 199 3.74 9.83 10.53
CA LEU A 199 4.60 9.80 11.73
C LEU A 199 4.98 11.21 12.21
N ARG A 200 5.32 12.11 11.28
CA ARG A 200 5.64 13.51 11.59
C ARG A 200 4.41 14.26 12.12
N ALA A 201 3.23 14.05 11.53
CA ALA A 201 1.99 14.65 12.01
C ALA A 201 1.66 14.21 13.46
N ILE A 202 1.86 12.93 13.78
CA ILE A 202 1.67 12.42 15.15
C ILE A 202 2.73 12.99 16.11
N ALA A 203 3.98 13.13 15.65
CA ALA A 203 5.06 13.73 16.43
C ALA A 203 4.80 15.20 16.79
N SER A 204 4.19 15.97 15.89
CA SER A 204 3.85 17.38 16.13
C SER A 204 2.58 17.60 16.96
N ALA A 205 1.77 16.55 17.16
CA ALA A 205 0.48 16.63 17.86
C ALA A 205 0.54 16.26 19.36
N GLY A 206 1.73 15.94 19.89
CA GLY A 206 1.93 15.54 21.29
C GLY A 206 3.02 16.34 21.96
#